data_AF-A0A260MV51-F1
#
_entry.id   AF-A0A260MV51-F1
#
_cell.length_a   1.000
_cell.length_b   1.000
_cell.length_c   1.000
_cell.angle_alpha   90.00
_cell.angle_beta   90.00
_cell.angle_gamma   90.00
#
_symmetry.space_group_name_H-M   'P 1'
#
loop_
_entity.id
_entity.type
_entity.pdbx_description
1 polymer ?
#
loop_
_entity_poly.entity_id
_entity_poly.type
_entity_poly.pdbx_seq_one_letter_code
_entity_poly.pdbx_strand_id
1 'polypeptide(L)' 'MAIIHAPSNTTESAALAVIVAATILLAFVVLYLVGFDQGAISRSGMYMHELMHDGRHLLGLPCH' A
#
# COMPACT_ATOMS: atom_id res chain seq x y z
N MET A 1 -57.75 -2.45 -5.23
CA MET A 1 -56.39 -3.02 -5.31
C MET A 1 -55.42 -1.94 -4.92
N ALA A 2 -54.88 -1.98 -3.70
CA ALA A 2 -53.94 -0.98 -3.21
C ALA A 2 -52.52 -1.40 -3.61
N ILE A 3 -51.81 -0.54 -4.34
CA ILE A 3 -50.43 -0.77 -4.76
C ILE A 3 -49.54 -0.20 -3.66
N ILE A 4 -48.87 -1.06 -2.89
CA ILE A 4 -47.88 -0.64 -1.90
C ILE A 4 -46.56 -0.47 -2.65
N HIS A 5 -46.10 0.77 -2.80
CA HIS A 5 -44.77 1.05 -3.30
C HIS A 5 -43.77 0.88 -2.15
N ALA A 6 -42.91 -0.15 -2.23
CA ALA A 6 -41.78 -0.29 -1.33
C ALA A 6 -40.61 0.58 -1.84
N PRO A 7 -39.93 1.33 -0.96
CA PRO A 7 -38.76 2.12 -1.35
C PRO A 7 -37.62 1.20 -1.80
N SER A 8 -36.91 1.58 -2.87
CA SER A 8 -35.75 0.86 -3.39
C SER A 8 -34.44 1.47 -2.87
N ASN A 9 -33.64 0.71 -2.11
CA ASN A 9 -32.35 1.16 -1.54
C ASN A 9 -31.15 0.88 -2.45
N THR A 10 -31.36 0.83 -3.78
CA THR A 10 -30.33 0.46 -4.77
C THR A 10 -29.21 1.50 -4.85
N THR A 11 -29.54 2.77 -4.72
CA THR A 11 -28.56 3.88 -4.70
C THR A 11 -27.72 3.87 -3.43
N GLU A 12 -28.33 3.59 -2.28
CA GLU A 12 -27.63 3.47 -0.99
C GLU A 12 -26.67 2.29 -0.99
N SER A 13 -27.12 1.12 -1.46
CA SER A 13 -26.28 -0.08 -1.58
C SER A 13 -25.13 0.11 -2.58
N ALA A 14 -25.36 0.79 -3.71
CA ALA A 14 -24.30 1.14 -4.64
C ALA A 14 -23.28 2.11 -4.02
N ALA A 15 -23.75 3.13 -3.30
CA ALA A 15 -22.87 4.07 -2.60
C ALA A 15 -22.01 3.37 -1.54
N LEU A 16 -22.61 2.47 -0.75
CA LEU A 16 -21.88 1.66 0.23
C LEU A 16 -20.84 0.78 -0.44
N ALA A 17 -21.17 0.11 -1.54
CA ALA A 17 -20.22 -0.72 -2.28
C ALA A 17 -19.01 0.10 -2.79
N VAL A 18 -19.26 1.31 -3.29
CA VAL A 18 -18.20 2.23 -3.74
C VAL A 18 -17.32 2.66 -2.57
N ILE A 19 -17.91 3.03 -1.43
CA ILE A 19 -17.17 3.43 -0.23
C ILE A 19 -16.28 2.27 0.25
N VAL A 20 -16.83 1.06 0.33
CA VAL A 20 -16.06 -0.14 0.74
C VAL A 20 -14.94 -0.44 -0.24
N ALA A 21 -15.19 -0.37 -1.55
CA ALA A 21 -14.14 -0.60 -2.54
C ALA A 21 -13.03 0.46 -2.44
N ALA A 22 -13.40 1.72 -2.26
CA ALA A 22 -12.44 2.83 -2.12
C ALA A 22 -11.60 2.71 -0.85
N THR A 23 -12.18 2.32 0.29
CA THR A 23 -11.43 2.14 1.54
C THR A 23 -10.46 0.96 1.45
N ILE A 24 -10.88 -0.15 0.84
CA ILE A 24 -9.99 -1.31 0.61
C ILE A 24 -8.82 -0.90 -0.30
N LEU A 25 -9.10 -0.21 -1.41
CA LEU A 25 -8.06 0.25 -2.33
C LEU A 25 -7.09 1.20 -1.63
N LEU A 26 -7.62 2.15 -0.85
CA LEU A 26 -6.79 3.07 -0.07
C LEU A 26 -5.91 2.32 0.94
N ALA A 27 -6.45 1.31 1.63
CA ALA A 27 -5.68 0.48 2.55
C ALA A 27 -4.53 -0.25 1.84
N PHE A 28 -4.78 -0.82 0.66
CA PHE A 28 -3.71 -1.44 -0.15
C PHE A 28 -2.64 -0.45 -0.58
N VAL A 29 -3.02 0.77 -0.99
CA VAL A 29 -2.06 1.82 -1.34
C VAL A 29 -1.18 2.18 -0.13
N VAL A 30 -1.78 2.37 1.04
CA VAL A 30 -1.01 2.67 2.27
C VAL A 30 -0.06 1.53 2.61
N LEU A 31 -0.52 0.28 2.60
CA LEU A 31 0.32 -0.88 2.88
C LEU A 31 1.45 -1.02 1.86
N TYR A 32 1.20 -0.75 0.58
CA TYR A 32 2.23 -0.73 -0.46
C TYR A 32 3.29 0.34 -0.17
N LEU A 33 2.88 1.57 0.15
CA LEU A 33 3.82 2.66 0.43
C LEU A 33 4.69 2.36 1.66
N VAL A 34 4.09 1.86 2.74
CA VAL A 34 4.83 1.44 3.94
C VAL A 34 5.79 0.29 3.60
N GLY A 35 5.33 -0.73 2.87
CA GLY A 35 6.19 -1.85 2.46
C GLY A 35 7.32 -1.41 1.52
N PHE A 36 7.10 -0.39 0.70
CA PHE A 36 8.11 0.20 -0.16
C PHE A 36 9.18 0.93 0.66
N ASP A 37 8.79 1.80 1.59
CA ASP A 37 9.69 2.60 2.42
C ASP A 37 10.53 1.74 3.37
N GLN A 38 9.93 0.70 3.95
CA GLN A 38 10.61 -0.26 4.82
C GLN A 38 11.49 -1.27 4.06
N GLY A 39 11.58 -1.16 2.73
CA GLY A 39 12.41 -2.05 1.90
C GLY A 39 11.87 -3.48 1.74
N ALA A 40 10.66 -3.78 2.22
CA ALA A 40 10.01 -5.08 1.99
C ALA A 40 9.66 -5.29 0.51
N ILE A 41 9.33 -4.20 -0.20
CA ILE A 41 9.09 -4.18 -1.65
C ILE A 41 10.28 -3.57 -2.39
N SER A 42 10.86 -2.48 -1.88
CA SER A 42 12.00 -1.80 -2.50
C SER A 42 13.32 -2.53 -2.18
N ARG A 43 13.71 -3.47 -3.04
CA ARG A 43 14.96 -4.26 -2.87
C ARG A 43 16.25 -3.50 -3.19
N SER A 44 16.15 -2.32 -3.80
CA SER A 44 17.34 -1.52 -4.15
C SER A 44 18.08 -0.98 -2.93
N GLY A 45 17.38 -0.73 -1.81
CA GLY A 45 18.00 -0.25 -0.58
C GLY A 45 19.02 -1.23 0.00
N MET A 46 18.69 -2.53 0.02
CA MET A 46 19.58 -3.60 0.47
C MET A 46 20.81 -3.74 -0.44
N TYR A 47 20.59 -3.72 -1.77
CA TYR A 47 21.69 -3.73 -2.74
C TYR A 47 22.64 -2.55 -2.57
N MET A 48 22.10 -1.35 -2.36
CA MET A 48 22.93 -0.16 -2.10
C MET A 48 23.61 -0.24 -0.73
N HIS A 49 22.95 -0.79 0.30
CA HIS A 49 23.55 -0.99 1.62
C HIS A 49 24.79 -1.89 1.52
N GLU A 50 24.68 -3.03 0.85
CA GLU A 50 25.79 -3.97 0.64
C GLU A 50 26.89 -3.37 -0.26
N LEU A 51 26.52 -2.70 -1.35
CA LEU A 51 27.48 -2.02 -2.23
C LEU A 51 28.33 -0.99 -1.47
N MET A 52 27.69 -0.17 -0.63
CA MET A 52 28.38 0.87 0.16
C MET A 52 29.23 0.24 1.27
N HIS A 53 28.73 -0.84 1.87
CA HIS A 53 29.47 -1.62 2.86
C HIS A 53 30.74 -2.23 2.26
N ASP A 54 30.64 -2.86 1.09
CA ASP A 54 31.76 -3.47 0.37
C ASP A 54 32.73 -2.45 -0.20
N GLY A 55 32.22 -1.32 -0.72
CA GLY A 55 33.06 -0.23 -1.20
C GLY A 55 33.95 0.34 -0.09
N ARG A 56 33.42 0.43 1.14
CA ARG A 56 34.20 0.86 2.31
C ARG A 56 35.32 -0.13 2.65
N HIS A 57 35.04 -1.44 2.57
CA HIS A 57 36.07 -2.46 2.73
C HIS A 57 37.14 -2.39 1.65
N LEU A 58 36.74 -2.21 0.39
CA LEU A 58 37.67 -2.10 -0.74
C LEU A 58 38.60 -0.89 -0.59
N LEU A 59 38.10 0.20 -0.03
CA LEU A 59 38.87 1.43 0.22
C LEU A 59 39.60 1.44 1.57
N GLY A 60 39.51 0.37 2.37
CA GLY A 60 40.15 0.27 3.69
C GLY A 60 39.64 1.28 4.73
N LEU A 61 38.44 1.81 4.53
CA LEU A 61 37.84 2.83 5.40
C LEU A 61 37.22 2.16 6.66
N PRO A 62 37.36 2.74 7.87
CA PRO A 62 36.84 2.16 9.09
C PRO A 62 35.30 2.20 9.15
N CYS A 63 34.70 1.18 9.76
CA CYS A 63 33.26 0.94 9.78
C CYS A 63 32.53 1.26 11.10
N HIS A 64 33.25 1.77 12.11
CA HIS A 64 32.70 2.13 13.42
C HIS A 64 33.23 3.49 13.88
#